data_AF-A0AAV4LC58-F1
#
_entry.id   AF-A0AAV4LC58-F1
#
_cell.length_a   1.000
_cell.length_b   1.000
_cell.length_c   1.000
_cell.angle_alpha   90.00
_cell.angle_beta   90.00
_cell.angle_gamma   90.00
#
_symmetry.space_group_name_H-M   'P 1'
#
loop_
_entity.id
_entity.type
_entity.pdbx_description
1 polymer ?
#
loop_
_entity_poly.entity_id
_entity_poly.type
_entity_poly.pdbx_seq_one_letter_code
_entity_poly.pdbx_strand_id
1 'polypeptide(L)'
;MFRKFWYGSPVRAVGMGVTNLVDDSVMQLDLFSDKVRKRELGYTMDKIRAKYGATSLMRCASLTKAGILPERASKIGGHYA
;
A
#
# COMPACT_ATOMS: atom_id res chain seq x y z
N MET A 1 -1.68 -15.36 -13.70
CA MET A 1 -0.27 -15.73 -13.44
C MET A 1 -0.17 -16.96 -12.54
N PHE A 2 -0.72 -16.93 -11.32
CA PHE A 2 -0.69 -18.08 -10.40
C PHE A 2 -1.26 -19.38 -11.00
N ARG A 3 -2.47 -19.35 -11.55
CA ARG A 3 -3.11 -20.53 -12.20
C ARG A 3 -2.37 -21.07 -13.44
N LYS A 4 -1.41 -20.32 -14.00
CA LYS A 4 -0.63 -20.75 -15.18
C LYS A 4 0.64 -21.49 -14.79
N PHE A 5 1.23 -21.18 -13.64
CA PHE A 5 2.53 -21.72 -13.20
C PHE A 5 2.44 -22.61 -11.95
N TRP A 6 1.23 -22.78 -11.41
CA TRP A 6 0.99 -23.60 -10.24
C TRP A 6 0.31 -24.92 -10.62
N TYR A 7 0.99 -26.03 -10.35
CA TYR A 7 0.56 -27.39 -10.73
C TYR A 7 -0.03 -28.19 -9.55
N GLY A 8 -0.56 -27.51 -8.53
CA GLY A 8 -1.27 -28.14 -7.41
C GLY A 8 -0.43 -28.50 -6.18
N SER A 9 0.89 -28.32 -6.22
CA SER A 9 1.76 -28.57 -5.05
C SER A 9 1.65 -27.44 -4.00
N PRO A 10 1.80 -27.72 -2.69
CA PRO A 10 1.77 -26.68 -1.66
C PRO A 10 2.79 -25.55 -1.90
N VAL A 11 2.34 -24.29 -1.85
CA VAL A 11 3.20 -23.11 -2.01
C VAL A 11 3.66 -22.63 -0.63
N ARG A 12 4.98 -22.65 -0.37
CA ARG A 12 5.56 -22.24 0.92
C ARG A 12 5.95 -20.77 1.01
N ALA A 13 6.27 -20.13 -0.11
CA ALA A 13 6.62 -18.72 -0.17
C ALA A 13 6.29 -18.14 -1.55
N VAL A 14 5.89 -16.87 -1.58
CA VAL A 14 5.68 -16.11 -2.82
C VAL A 14 6.48 -14.82 -2.70
N GLY A 15 7.43 -14.63 -3.61
CA GLY A 15 8.18 -13.38 -3.75
C GLY A 15 7.62 -12.57 -4.92
N MET A 16 7.46 -11.26 -4.70
CA MET A 16 7.12 -10.32 -5.77
C MET A 16 8.19 -9.25 -5.82
N GLY A 17 8.83 -9.09 -6.98
CA GLY A 17 9.74 -8.00 -7.26
C GLY A 17 9.10 -7.00 -8.22
N VAL A 18 9.36 -5.72 -8.01
CA VAL A 18 8.98 -4.65 -8.93
C VAL A 18 10.26 -4.07 -9.52
N THR A 19 10.33 -3.96 -10.84
CA THR A 19 11.44 -3.35 -11.58
C THR A 19 10.97 -2.05 -12.24
N ASN A 20 11.92 -1.24 -12.75
CA ASN A 20 11.66 0.03 -13.43
C ASN A 20 10.90 1.05 -12.57
N LEU A 21 11.24 1.13 -11.28
CA LEU A 21 10.77 2.23 -10.44
C LEU A 21 11.34 3.54 -10.98
N VAL A 22 10.44 4.50 -11.21
CA VAL A 22 10.78 5.86 -11.63
C VAL A 22 10.32 6.83 -10.54
N ASP A 23 10.92 8.02 -10.52
CA ASP A 23 10.45 9.09 -9.65
C ASP A 23 8.98 9.40 -9.93
N ASP A 24 8.24 9.78 -8.88
CA ASP A 24 6.86 10.24 -8.99
C ASP A 24 6.77 11.62 -9.70
N SER A 25 7.85 12.13 -10.31
CA SER A 25 7.86 13.42 -11.00
C SER A 25 6.91 13.50 -12.20
N VAL A 26 6.54 12.35 -12.78
CA VAL A 26 5.64 12.27 -13.94
C VAL A 26 4.35 11.55 -13.58
N MET A 27 3.21 12.16 -13.92
CA MET A 27 1.89 11.57 -13.74
C MET A 27 1.17 11.47 -15.09
N GLN A 28 0.84 10.24 -15.50
CA GLN A 28 -0.06 10.03 -16.62
C GLN A 28 -1.50 10.34 -16.19
N LEU A 29 -2.16 11.29 -16.84
CA LEU A 29 -3.56 11.66 -16.58
C LEU A 29 -4.54 10.72 -17.29
N ASP A 30 -5.80 10.74 -16.86
CA ASP A 30 -6.91 10.11 -17.57
C ASP A 30 -8.13 11.04 -17.59
N LEU A 31 -9.06 10.82 -18.52
CA LEU A 31 -10.21 11.70 -18.74
C LEU A 31 -11.30 11.59 -17.65
N PHE A 32 -11.28 10.51 -16.87
CA PHE A 32 -12.37 10.14 -15.97
C PHE A 32 -11.99 10.33 -14.50
N SER A 33 -10.76 10.79 -14.20
CA SER A 33 -10.32 10.91 -12.82
C SER A 33 -9.38 12.08 -12.56
N ASP A 34 -9.64 12.75 -11.44
CA ASP A 34 -8.78 13.81 -10.93
C ASP A 34 -7.59 13.20 -10.18
N LYS A 35 -6.54 12.87 -10.94
CA LYS A 35 -5.32 12.26 -10.40
C LYS A 35 -4.47 13.24 -9.61
N VAL A 36 -4.50 14.53 -9.96
CA VAL A 36 -3.73 15.58 -9.27
C VAL A 36 -4.23 15.72 -7.84
N ARG A 37 -5.54 15.91 -7.66
CA ARG A 37 -6.15 16.00 -6.33
C ARG A 37 -5.91 14.74 -5.50
N LYS A 38 -6.00 13.55 -6.11
CA LYS A 38 -5.73 12.28 -5.41
C LYS A 38 -4.28 12.19 -4.91
N ARG A 39 -3.32 12.68 -5.69
CA ARG A 39 -1.91 12.71 -5.31
C ARG A 39 -1.62 13.71 -4.20
N GLU A 40 -2.15 14.93 -4.31
CA GLU A 40 -2.02 15.94 -3.25
C GLU A 40 -2.63 15.46 -1.93
N LEU A 41 -3.78 14.78 -2.00
CA LEU A 41 -4.38 14.12 -0.85
C LEU A 41 -3.44 13.07 -0.25
N GLY A 42 -2.82 12.23 -1.10
CA GLY A 42 -1.82 11.25 -0.67
C GLY A 42 -0.67 11.88 0.11
N TYR A 43 0.01 12.87 -0.48
CA TYR A 43 1.10 13.58 0.19
C TYR A 43 0.66 14.28 1.47
N THR A 44 -0.55 14.83 1.51
CA THR A 44 -1.09 15.44 2.73
C THR A 44 -1.28 14.40 3.83
N MET A 45 -1.83 13.23 3.49
CA MET A 45 -1.97 12.12 4.44
C MET A 45 -0.61 11.65 4.96
N ASP A 46 0.41 11.59 4.10
CA ASP A 46 1.75 11.15 4.47
C ASP A 46 2.44 12.17 5.39
N LYS A 47 2.28 13.47 5.13
CA LYS A 47 2.75 14.54 6.04
C LYS A 47 2.14 14.43 7.43
N ILE A 48 0.83 14.16 7.51
CA ILE A 48 0.13 13.96 8.80
C ILE A 48 0.71 12.75 9.53
N ARG A 49 0.91 11.62 8.83
CA ARG A 49 1.47 10.40 9.44
C ARG A 49 2.91 10.56 9.88
N ALA A 50 3.73 11.27 9.10
CA ALA A 50 5.11 11.57 9.46
C ALA A 50 5.18 12.38 10.76
N LYS A 51 4.22 13.30 10.97
CA LYS A 51 4.18 14.15 12.16
C LYS A 51 3.53 13.51 13.39
N TYR A 52 2.44 12.75 13.19
CA TYR A 52 1.58 12.28 14.29
C TYR A 52 1.56 10.74 14.44
N GLY A 53 2.35 10.02 13.65
CA GLY A 53 2.44 8.56 13.67
C GLY A 53 1.56 7.88 12.63
N ALA A 54 1.88 6.62 12.32
CA ALA A 54 1.28 5.87 11.21
C ALA A 54 -0.24 5.64 11.35
N THR A 55 -0.77 5.68 12.58
CA THR A 55 -2.19 5.47 12.88
C THR A 55 -3.01 6.74 13.02
N SER A 56 -2.37 7.91 12.94
CA SER A 56 -3.05 9.21 13.08
C SER A 56 -4.11 9.49 12.01
N LEU A 57 -3.96 8.88 10.82
CA LEU A 57 -4.91 9.00 9.72
C LEU A 57 -4.96 7.73 8.87
N MET A 58 -6.14 7.13 8.76
CA MET A 58 -6.36 5.87 8.03
C MET A 58 -7.43 6.02 6.95
N ARG A 59 -7.31 5.25 5.87
CA ARG A 59 -8.42 5.09 4.90
C ARG A 59 -9.48 4.19 5.52
N CYS A 60 -10.77 4.49 5.34
CA CYS A 60 -11.84 3.63 5.85
C CYS A 60 -11.73 2.18 5.34
N ALA A 61 -11.26 1.97 4.11
CA ALA A 61 -11.01 0.64 3.55
C ALA A 61 -10.00 -0.19 4.39
N SER A 62 -9.06 0.47 5.07
CA SER A 62 -8.08 -0.16 5.96
C SER A 62 -8.66 -0.64 7.29
N LEU A 63 -9.89 -0.22 7.63
CA LEU A 63 -10.60 -0.63 8.84
C LEU A 63 -11.54 -1.82 8.60
N THR A 64 -11.60 -2.33 7.37
CA THR A 64 -12.35 -3.55 7.08
C THR A 64 -11.69 -4.75 7.75
N LYS A 65 -12.43 -5.86 7.94
CA LYS A 65 -11.88 -7.11 8.51
C LYS A 65 -10.67 -7.66 7.75
N ALA A 66 -10.57 -7.37 6.45
CA ALA A 66 -9.44 -7.75 5.60
C ALA A 66 -8.29 -6.73 5.64
N GLY A 67 -8.46 -5.61 6.33
CA GLY A 67 -7.48 -4.55 6.47
C GLY A 67 -6.34 -4.94 7.42
N ILE A 68 -5.10 -4.78 6.97
CA ILE A 68 -3.88 -5.20 7.69
C ILE A 68 -3.23 -4.02 8.43
N LEU A 69 -3.69 -2.79 8.17
CA LEU A 69 -3.07 -1.57 8.70
C LEU A 69 -3.09 -1.52 10.24
N PRO A 70 -4.18 -1.88 10.94
CA PRO A 70 -4.20 -1.89 12.41
C PRO A 70 -3.21 -2.89 13.01
N GLU A 71 -3.15 -4.11 12.45
CA GLU A 71 -2.23 -5.15 12.93
C GLU A 71 -0.76 -4.78 12.68
N ARG A 72 -0.46 -4.17 11.53
CA ARG A 72 0.89 -3.67 11.22
C ARG A 72 1.31 -2.52 12.12
N ALA A 73 0.36 -1.68 12.55
CA ALA A 73 0.68 -0.57 13.44
C ALA A 73 1.21 -1.02 14.81
N SER A 74 0.87 -2.24 15.25
CA SER A 74 1.39 -2.85 16.47
C SER A 74 2.72 -3.59 16.26
N LYS A 75 3.30 -3.55 15.05
CA LYS A 75 4.48 -4.34 14.69
C LYS A 75 5.64 -3.46 14.19
N ILE A 76 6.87 -3.82 14.57
CA ILE A 76 8.13 -3.28 14.04
C ILE A 76 8.85 -4.44 13.33
N GLY A 77 9.11 -4.29 12.03
CA GLY A 77 9.81 -5.32 11.24
C GLY A 77 9.10 -6.68 11.14
N GLY A 78 7.80 -6.75 11.47
CA GLY A 78 7.02 -8.00 11.49
C GLY A 78 6.83 -8.61 12.87
N HIS A 79 7.48 -8.08 13.90
CA HIS A 79 7.33 -8.49 15.31
C HIS A 79 6.52 -7.46 16.08
N TYR A 80 5.80 -7.88 17.13
CA TYR A 80 5.12 -6.92 18.00
C TYR A 80 6.13 -6.02 18.71
N ALA A 81 5.83 -4.72 18.74
CA ALA A 81 6.62 -3.71 19.43
C ALA A 81 6.52 -3.84 20.95
#